data_AF-G9KD84-F1
#
_entry.id   AF-G9KD84-F1
#
_cell.length_a   1.000
_cell.length_b   1.000
_cell.length_c   1.000
_cell.angle_alpha   90.00
_cell.angle_beta   90.00
_cell.angle_gamma   90.00
#
_symmetry.space_group_name_H-M   'P 1'
#
loop_
_entity.id
_entity.type
_entity.pdbx_description
1 polymer ?
#
loop_
_entity_poly.entity_id
_entity_poly.type
_entity_poly.pdbx_seq_one_letter_code
_entity_poly.pdbx_strand_id
1 'polypeptide(L)'
;RERARAKEEELRESQAKRAQEARGDRGPEPARVGPRAEHPRGAGRGSLWRFGDVPWPCPGGGDPEAMAAALVARGPPLEEQGALRRYLRVQQIRWHPDRFLQRFRSQIETWELGRVMGAVTALSQALNRHAEAL
;
A
#
# COMPACT_ATOMS: atom_id res chain seq x y z
N ARG A 1 -2.99 20.95 19.58
CA ARG A 1 -1.96 19.88 19.67
C ARG A 1 -2.34 18.75 20.66
N GLU A 2 -3.53 18.78 21.29
CA GLU A 2 -4.02 17.71 22.19
C GLU A 2 -4.80 16.56 21.52
N ARG A 3 -5.34 16.75 20.30
CA ARG A 3 -6.20 15.73 19.66
C ARG A 3 -5.47 14.52 19.06
N ALA A 4 -4.14 14.54 19.04
CA ALA A 4 -3.32 13.45 18.52
C ALA A 4 -3.10 12.33 19.54
N ARG A 5 -3.10 12.63 20.85
CA ARG A 5 -2.86 11.62 21.90
C ARG A 5 -4.10 10.82 22.27
N ALA A 6 -5.30 11.41 22.14
CA ALA A 6 -6.55 10.75 22.52
C ALA A 6 -6.94 9.58 21.58
N LYS A 7 -6.53 9.62 20.32
CA LYS A 7 -6.85 8.56 19.34
C LYS A 7 -5.96 7.32 19.46
N GLU A 8 -4.82 7.41 20.14
CA GLU A 8 -3.88 6.30 20.28
C GLU A 8 -4.33 5.32 21.37
N GLU A 9 -5.01 5.82 22.41
CA GLU A 9 -5.55 5.01 23.52
C GLU A 9 -6.76 4.18 23.09
N GLU A 10 -7.67 4.78 22.30
CA GLU A 10 -8.86 4.10 21.77
C GLU A 10 -8.48 2.94 20.80
N LEU A 11 -7.39 3.09 20.04
CA LEU A 11 -6.87 2.04 19.18
C LEU A 11 -6.25 0.87 19.96
N ARG A 12 -5.79 1.12 21.19
CA ARG A 12 -5.18 0.09 22.06
C ARG A 12 -6.24 -0.77 22.73
N GLU A 13 -7.33 -0.17 23.20
CA GLU A 13 -8.46 -0.91 23.78
C GLU A 13 -9.19 -1.75 22.74
N SER A 14 -9.34 -1.25 21.51
CA SER A 14 -9.97 -2.01 20.42
C SER A 14 -9.13 -3.22 19.98
N GLN A 15 -7.80 -3.11 20.04
CA GLN A 15 -6.90 -4.25 19.78
C GLN A 15 -6.99 -5.35 20.86
N ALA A 16 -7.17 -4.98 22.13
CA ALA A 16 -7.25 -5.95 23.22
C ALA A 16 -8.52 -6.82 23.15
N LYS A 17 -9.65 -6.27 22.68
CA LYS A 17 -10.88 -7.04 22.46
C LYS A 17 -10.77 -8.01 21.28
N ARG A 18 -10.17 -7.57 20.17
CA ARG A 18 -10.10 -8.38 18.94
C ARG A 18 -9.13 -9.56 19.05
N ALA A 19 -8.14 -9.47 19.93
CA ALA A 19 -7.21 -10.56 20.21
C ALA A 19 -7.87 -11.76 20.92
N GLN A 20 -8.97 -11.54 21.64
CA GLN A 20 -9.70 -12.63 22.32
C GLN A 20 -10.65 -13.39 21.38
N GLU A 21 -11.18 -12.74 20.34
CA GLU A 21 -12.14 -13.37 19.41
C GLU A 21 -11.48 -14.26 18.33
N ALA A 22 -10.17 -14.13 18.08
CA ALA A 22 -9.49 -14.86 17.02
C ALA A 22 -9.15 -16.33 17.34
N ARG A 23 -9.60 -16.86 18.48
CA ARG A 23 -9.40 -18.29 18.85
C ARG A 23 -10.59 -19.19 18.51
N GLY A 24 -11.66 -18.64 17.97
CA GLY A 24 -12.85 -19.39 17.60
C GLY A 24 -12.98 -19.60 16.10
N ASP A 25 -12.98 -20.87 15.72
CA ASP A 25 -13.75 -21.43 14.61
C ASP A 25 -13.13 -21.52 13.21
N ARG A 26 -13.09 -22.78 12.74
CA ARG A 26 -12.47 -23.28 11.52
C ARG A 26 -13.60 -23.83 10.67
N GLY A 27 -13.89 -23.23 9.51
CA GLY A 27 -14.89 -23.72 8.55
C GLY A 27 -14.54 -23.35 7.11
N PRO A 28 -14.82 -24.19 6.09
CA PRO A 28 -14.29 -24.03 4.74
C PRO A 28 -15.19 -23.16 3.84
N GLU A 29 -14.60 -22.24 3.07
CA GLU A 29 -15.27 -21.45 2.03
C GLU A 29 -15.30 -22.19 0.66
N PRO A 30 -16.39 -22.09 -0.12
CA PRO A 30 -16.37 -22.46 -1.53
C PRO A 30 -16.07 -21.27 -2.45
N ALA A 31 -15.39 -21.58 -3.54
CA ALA A 31 -14.84 -20.68 -4.55
C ALA A 31 -15.88 -19.84 -5.32
N ARG A 32 -15.54 -18.59 -5.63
CA ARG A 32 -16.05 -17.87 -6.82
C ARG A 32 -14.93 -17.09 -7.53
N VAL A 33 -14.77 -17.40 -8.80
CA VAL A 33 -13.79 -16.88 -9.76
C VAL A 33 -14.32 -15.58 -10.38
N GLY A 34 -13.48 -14.55 -10.43
CA GLY A 34 -13.64 -13.40 -11.32
C GLY A 34 -12.29 -13.08 -11.98
N PRO A 35 -12.24 -12.59 -13.23
CA PRO A 35 -11.00 -12.38 -13.96
C PRO A 35 -10.31 -11.13 -13.41
N ARG A 36 -9.48 -11.34 -12.39
CA ARG A 36 -8.65 -10.28 -11.83
C ARG A 36 -7.42 -10.19 -12.71
N ALA A 37 -7.21 -9.02 -13.32
CA ALA A 37 -6.00 -8.65 -14.05
C ALA A 37 -4.78 -9.39 -13.49
N GLU A 38 -4.17 -10.20 -14.36
CA GLU A 38 -3.01 -11.02 -14.06
C GLU A 38 -1.92 -10.12 -13.48
N HIS A 39 -1.88 -10.06 -12.16
CA HIS A 39 -0.68 -9.65 -11.47
C HIS A 39 0.34 -10.73 -11.83
N PRO A 40 1.55 -10.38 -12.29
CA PRO A 40 2.56 -11.39 -12.53
C PRO A 40 2.73 -12.16 -11.22
N ARG A 41 2.26 -13.41 -11.24
CA ARG A 41 2.53 -14.39 -10.20
C ARG A 41 3.99 -14.78 -10.39
N GLY A 42 4.91 -13.96 -9.89
CA GLY A 42 6.32 -14.26 -9.70
C GLY A 42 6.65 -13.99 -8.24
N ALA A 43 7.26 -14.87 -7.46
CA ALA A 43 8.07 -16.02 -7.83
C ALA A 43 7.62 -17.28 -7.08
N GLY A 44 7.75 -18.42 -7.74
CA GLY A 44 7.80 -19.71 -7.08
C GLY A 44 8.91 -19.73 -6.01
N ARG A 45 8.78 -20.67 -5.08
CA ARG A 45 9.69 -20.93 -3.96
C ARG A 45 11.12 -20.39 -4.18
N GLY A 46 11.57 -19.42 -3.38
CA GLY A 46 13.02 -19.28 -3.17
C GLY A 46 13.63 -17.95 -2.72
N SER A 47 13.04 -16.77 -2.95
CA SER A 47 13.75 -15.52 -2.58
C SER A 47 12.81 -14.39 -2.18
N LEU A 48 13.15 -13.71 -1.09
CA LEU A 48 12.48 -12.48 -0.68
C LEU A 48 12.82 -11.39 -1.70
N TRP A 49 11.90 -10.44 -1.87
CA TRP A 49 12.04 -9.28 -2.74
C TRP A 49 13.16 -8.35 -2.26
N ARG A 50 14.02 -7.98 -3.19
CA ARG A 50 14.95 -6.86 -3.05
C ARG A 50 14.28 -5.58 -3.55
N PHE A 51 14.97 -4.46 -3.42
CA PHE A 51 14.42 -3.16 -3.83
C PHE A 51 13.88 -3.16 -5.27
N GLY A 52 14.59 -3.77 -6.22
CA GLY A 52 14.16 -3.82 -7.62
C GLY A 52 12.97 -4.75 -7.92
N ASP A 53 12.70 -5.70 -7.04
CA ASP A 53 11.61 -6.68 -7.21
C ASP A 53 10.26 -6.13 -6.73
N VAL A 54 10.28 -5.05 -5.95
CA VAL A 54 9.07 -4.35 -5.55
C VAL A 54 8.39 -3.79 -6.81
N PRO A 55 7.07 -3.98 -6.97
CA PRO A 55 6.33 -3.55 -8.16
C PRO A 55 6.09 -2.03 -8.17
N TRP A 56 7.17 -1.25 -8.27
CA TRP A 56 7.13 0.21 -8.29
C TRP A 56 6.27 0.73 -9.45
N PRO A 57 5.67 1.93 -9.30
CA PRO A 57 4.87 2.52 -10.38
C PRO A 57 5.66 2.75 -11.66
N CYS A 58 6.95 3.06 -11.58
CA CYS A 58 7.85 3.17 -12.71
C CYS A 58 9.16 2.41 -12.43
N PRO A 59 9.94 2.05 -13.47
CA PRO A 59 11.19 1.34 -13.31
C PRO A 59 12.14 2.06 -12.35
N GLY A 60 12.86 1.28 -11.53
CA GLY A 60 13.93 1.78 -10.67
C GLY A 60 13.50 2.35 -9.32
N GLY A 61 12.22 2.71 -9.09
CA GLY A 61 11.67 3.04 -7.76
C GLY A 61 12.35 4.19 -7.00
N GLY A 62 13.24 4.95 -7.65
CA GLY A 62 14.17 5.86 -6.98
C GLY A 62 13.71 7.31 -6.90
N ASP A 63 12.87 7.77 -7.82
CA ASP A 63 12.34 9.13 -7.82
C ASP A 63 10.84 9.15 -7.43
N PRO A 64 10.49 9.71 -6.26
CA PRO A 64 9.10 9.77 -5.81
C PRO A 64 8.20 10.62 -6.70
N GLU A 65 8.72 11.66 -7.36
CA GLU A 65 7.91 12.52 -8.23
C GLU A 65 7.60 11.83 -9.55
N ALA A 66 8.60 11.20 -10.20
CA ALA A 66 8.34 10.37 -11.38
C ALA A 66 7.39 9.21 -11.07
N MET A 67 7.49 8.58 -9.90
CA MET A 67 6.57 7.52 -9.50
C MET A 67 5.13 8.05 -9.31
N ALA A 68 4.96 9.21 -8.67
CA ALA A 68 3.65 9.83 -8.51
C ALA A 68 3.05 10.26 -9.86
N ALA A 69 3.84 10.90 -10.72
CA ALA A 69 3.43 11.27 -12.08
C ALA A 69 3.04 10.05 -12.91
N ALA A 70 3.77 8.93 -12.80
CA ALA A 70 3.42 7.68 -13.47
C ALA A 70 2.08 7.10 -12.99
N LEU A 71 1.74 7.27 -11.70
CA LEU A 71 0.42 6.88 -11.19
C LEU A 71 -0.68 7.81 -11.72
N VAL A 72 -0.45 9.13 -11.73
CA VAL A 72 -1.41 10.10 -12.29
C VAL A 72 -1.67 9.83 -13.76
N ALA A 73 -0.62 9.58 -14.56
CA ALA A 73 -0.73 9.30 -15.99
C ALA A 73 -1.47 7.98 -16.32
N ARG A 74 -1.56 7.04 -15.37
CA ARG A 74 -2.36 5.81 -15.49
C ARG A 74 -3.80 5.98 -15.00
N GLY A 75 -4.11 7.11 -14.37
CA GLY A 75 -5.42 7.42 -13.85
C GLY A 75 -6.39 7.93 -14.93
N PRO A 76 -7.62 8.26 -14.53
CA PRO A 76 -8.57 8.96 -15.40
C PRO A 76 -8.02 10.29 -15.92
N PRO A 77 -8.56 10.81 -17.04
CA PRO A 77 -8.17 12.12 -17.58
C PRO A 77 -8.34 13.25 -16.55
N LEU A 78 -7.55 14.33 -16.68
CA LEU A 78 -7.58 15.47 -15.76
C LEU A 78 -8.93 16.22 -15.79
N GLU A 79 -9.64 16.14 -16.90
CA GLU A 79 -11.00 16.66 -17.09
C GLU A 79 -12.01 15.97 -16.16
N GLU A 80 -11.75 14.70 -15.80
CA GLU A 80 -12.57 13.91 -14.89
C GLU A 80 -12.07 13.98 -13.44
N GLN A 81 -11.93 15.19 -12.89
CA GLN A 81 -11.34 15.43 -11.56
C GLN A 81 -11.96 14.55 -10.45
N GLY A 82 -13.28 14.33 -10.46
CA GLY A 82 -13.94 13.47 -9.49
C GLY A 82 -13.57 11.98 -9.60
N ALA A 83 -13.32 11.47 -10.81
CA ALA A 83 -12.81 10.11 -11.01
C ALA A 83 -11.33 10.02 -10.65
N LEU A 84 -10.54 11.02 -11.02
CA LEU A 84 -9.11 11.09 -10.71
C LEU A 84 -8.85 11.17 -9.20
N ARG A 85 -9.58 12.01 -8.45
CA ARG A 85 -9.46 12.09 -6.99
C ARG A 85 -9.80 10.75 -6.31
N ARG A 86 -10.83 10.04 -6.79
CA ARG A 86 -11.17 8.69 -6.30
C ARG A 86 -10.07 7.68 -6.61
N TYR A 87 -9.51 7.71 -7.83
CA TYR A 87 -8.40 6.85 -8.23
C TYR A 87 -7.16 7.09 -7.36
N LEU A 88 -6.72 8.35 -7.21
CA LEU A 88 -5.55 8.69 -6.40
C LEU A 88 -5.75 8.33 -4.92
N ARG A 89 -6.97 8.46 -4.39
CA ARG A 89 -7.28 8.01 -3.04
C ARG A 89 -7.00 6.52 -2.84
N VAL A 90 -7.33 5.68 -3.83
CA VAL A 90 -6.99 4.24 -3.82
C VAL A 90 -5.48 4.03 -3.87
N GLN A 91 -4.75 4.80 -4.68
CA GLN A 91 -3.29 4.72 -4.76
C GLN A 91 -2.61 5.13 -3.45
N GLN A 92 -3.05 6.22 -2.83
CA GLN A 92 -2.57 6.67 -1.52
C GLN A 92 -2.70 5.57 -0.47
N ILE A 93 -3.84 4.88 -0.40
CA ILE A 93 -4.06 3.80 0.56
C ILE A 93 -3.16 2.60 0.24
N ARG A 94 -2.98 2.26 -1.05
CA ARG A 94 -2.14 1.14 -1.49
C ARG A 94 -0.66 1.38 -1.16
N TRP A 95 -0.18 2.59 -1.40
CA TRP A 95 1.22 3.00 -1.21
C TRP A 95 1.48 3.64 0.15
N HIS A 96 0.50 3.63 1.06
CA HIS A 96 0.70 4.09 2.42
C HIS A 96 1.71 3.17 3.12
N PRO A 97 2.72 3.71 3.85
CA PRO A 97 3.77 2.90 4.48
C PRO A 97 3.23 1.75 5.34
N ASP A 98 2.26 2.04 6.20
CA ASP A 98 1.65 1.03 7.08
C ASP A 98 0.92 -0.08 6.28
N ARG A 99 0.13 0.29 5.25
CA ARG A 99 -0.62 -0.68 4.44
C ARG A 99 0.31 -1.54 3.59
N PHE A 100 1.39 -0.95 3.09
CA PHE A 100 2.42 -1.66 2.35
C PHE A 100 3.14 -2.67 3.27
N LEU A 101 3.57 -2.23 4.45
CA LEU A 101 4.24 -3.09 5.42
C LEU A 101 3.35 -4.24 5.89
N GLN A 102 2.08 -3.98 6.19
CA GLN A 102 1.09 -5.01 6.56
C GLN A 102 1.02 -6.14 5.53
N ARG A 103 1.20 -5.83 4.24
CA ARG A 103 1.02 -6.78 3.15
C ARG A 103 2.32 -7.44 2.66
N PHE A 104 3.42 -6.70 2.66
CA PHE A 104 4.66 -7.12 2.00
C PHE A 104 5.83 -7.34 2.95
N ARG A 105 5.70 -7.07 4.25
CA ARG A 105 6.80 -7.25 5.23
C ARG A 105 7.48 -8.61 5.14
N SER A 106 6.71 -9.70 5.08
CA SER A 106 7.25 -11.07 5.02
C SER A 106 7.81 -11.46 3.66
N GLN A 107 7.62 -10.61 2.64
CA GLN A 107 8.07 -10.84 1.28
C GLN A 107 9.34 -10.06 0.96
N ILE A 108 9.82 -9.17 1.84
CA ILE A 108 10.97 -8.28 1.56
C ILE A 108 12.19 -8.75 2.37
N GLU A 109 13.35 -8.69 1.75
CA GLU A 109 14.64 -8.93 2.41
C GLU A 109 14.82 -7.98 3.61
N THR A 110 15.20 -8.50 4.77
CA THR A 110 15.25 -7.69 6.02
C THR A 110 16.21 -6.50 5.90
N TRP A 111 17.32 -6.68 5.17
CA TRP A 111 18.31 -5.63 4.94
C TRP A 111 17.88 -4.60 3.88
N GLU A 112 16.95 -4.94 2.98
CA GLU A 112 16.35 -4.01 2.00
C GLU A 112 15.16 -3.25 2.57
N LEU A 113 14.56 -3.74 3.66
CA LEU A 113 13.33 -3.18 4.22
C LEU A 113 13.42 -1.68 4.47
N GLY A 114 14.53 -1.19 5.03
CA GLY A 114 14.73 0.24 5.28
C GLY A 114 14.71 1.07 3.99
N ARG A 115 15.38 0.60 2.94
CA ARG A 115 15.44 1.28 1.64
C ARG A 115 14.07 1.30 0.96
N VAL A 116 13.40 0.15 0.94
CA VAL A 116 12.03 0.02 0.39
C VAL A 116 11.07 0.94 1.13
N MET A 117 11.08 0.94 2.47
CA MET A 117 10.18 1.78 3.25
C MET A 117 10.46 3.27 3.08
N GLY A 118 11.73 3.66 2.89
CA GLY A 118 12.11 5.03 2.54
C GLY A 118 11.47 5.48 1.22
N ALA A 119 11.57 4.67 0.18
CA ALA A 119 10.96 4.95 -1.13
C ALA A 119 9.42 4.96 -1.08
N VAL A 120 8.80 4.00 -0.39
CA VAL A 120 7.34 3.96 -0.18
C VAL A 120 6.86 5.21 0.55
N THR A 121 7.59 5.66 1.57
CA THR A 121 7.24 6.88 2.31
C THR A 121 7.35 8.12 1.43
N ALA A 122 8.45 8.25 0.68
CA ALA A 122 8.64 9.37 -0.25
C ALA A 122 7.56 9.39 -1.35
N LEU A 123 7.22 8.23 -1.91
CA LEU A 123 6.13 8.08 -2.87
C LEU A 123 4.78 8.49 -2.28
N SER A 124 4.46 8.03 -1.07
CA SER A 124 3.22 8.40 -0.40
C SER A 124 3.12 9.92 -0.18
N GLN A 125 4.23 10.59 0.13
CA GLN A 125 4.25 12.05 0.28
C GLN A 125 4.08 12.77 -1.06
N ALA A 126 4.73 12.30 -2.13
CA ALA A 126 4.53 12.84 -3.47
C ALA A 126 3.07 12.69 -3.90
N LEU A 127 2.47 11.51 -3.74
CA LEU A 127 1.05 11.29 -4.03
C LEU A 127 0.12 12.22 -3.25
N ASN A 128 0.45 12.59 -2.01
CA ASN A 128 -0.33 13.55 -1.25
C ASN A 128 -0.27 14.95 -1.87
N ARG A 129 0.92 15.42 -2.28
CA ARG A 129 1.06 16.71 -2.99
C ARG A 129 0.27 16.76 -4.28
N HIS A 130 0.34 15.69 -5.09
CA HIS A 130 -0.41 15.60 -6.34
C HIS A 130 -1.92 15.60 -6.10
N ALA A 131 -2.40 14.90 -5.07
CA ALA A 131 -3.82 14.87 -4.74
C ALA A 131 -4.34 16.20 -4.13
N GLU A 132 -3.48 16.96 -3.45
CA GLU A 132 -3.78 18.30 -2.93
C GLU A 132 -3.78 19.37 -4.03
N ALA A 133 -3.09 19.13 -5.14
CA ALA A 133 -3.04 20.02 -6.31
C ALA A 133 -4.22 19.84 -7.29
N LEU A 134 -5.12 18.89 -7.04
CA LEU A 134 -6.35 18.62 -7.80
C LEU A 134 -7.59 19.22 -7.14
#